data_AF-A0A4Q0YDX0-F1
#
_entry.id   AF-A0A4Q0YDX0-F1
#
_cell.length_a   1.000
_cell.length_b   1.000
_cell.length_c   1.000
_cell.angle_alpha   90.00
_cell.angle_beta   90.00
_cell.angle_gamma   90.00
#
_symmetry.space_group_name_H-M   'P 1'
#
loop_
_entity.id
_entity.type
_entity.pdbx_description
1 polymer ?
#
loop_
_entity_poly.entity_id
_entity_poly.type
_entity_poly.pdbx_seq_one_letter_code
_entity_poly.pdbx_strand_id
1 'polypeptide(L)'
;MVFSQKIDSTNINTNLLTNLQSSCLLRTSSQFNINNAIGLQEEIEEITRTRVQNFPKDRMIFKHGLTSEKILLQTPYLSQELQYDMIKYFRSWINK
;
A
#
# COMPACT_ATOMS: atom_id res chain seq x y z
N MET A 1 -4.90 4.56 9.62
CA MET A 1 -4.14 4.10 8.44
C MET A 1 -2.69 4.48 8.67
N VAL A 2 -1.74 3.57 8.41
CA VAL A 2 -0.30 3.80 8.62
C VAL A 2 0.39 3.76 7.27
N PHE A 3 1.27 4.73 7.02
CA PHE A 3 2.01 4.84 5.76
C PHE A 3 3.50 4.93 6.07
N SER A 4 4.32 4.19 5.34
CA SER A 4 5.78 4.33 5.37
C SER A 4 6.40 3.96 4.03
N GLN A 5 7.48 4.65 3.68
CA GLN A 5 8.34 4.29 2.54
C GLN A 5 9.35 3.20 2.90
N LYS A 6 9.70 3.08 4.19
CA LYS A 6 10.66 2.11 4.70
C LYS A 6 10.07 1.38 5.90
N ILE A 7 9.97 0.06 5.79
CA ILE A 7 9.61 -0.78 6.93
C ILE A 7 10.93 -1.17 7.61
N ASP A 8 11.10 -0.71 8.84
CA ASP A 8 12.15 -1.15 9.76
C ASP A 8 11.64 -0.97 11.19
N SER A 9 12.32 -1.59 12.16
CA SER A 9 11.91 -1.56 13.57
C SER A 9 11.87 -0.15 14.17
N THR A 10 12.52 0.83 13.53
CA THR A 10 12.51 2.24 13.93
C THR A 10 11.30 3.03 13.40
N ASN A 11 10.87 2.75 12.17
CA ASN A 11 9.80 3.49 11.49
C ASN A 11 8.44 2.82 11.67
N ILE A 12 8.38 1.49 11.67
CA ILE A 12 7.19 0.72 12.01
C ILE A 12 7.60 -0.40 12.97
N ASN A 13 7.27 -0.20 14.25
CA ASN A 13 7.51 -1.20 15.28
C ASN A 13 6.84 -2.55 14.90
N THR A 14 7.54 -3.65 15.12
CA THR A 14 7.06 -5.02 14.88
C THR A 14 5.70 -5.30 15.53
N ASN A 15 5.42 -4.71 16.70
CA ASN A 15 4.12 -4.82 17.36
C ASN A 15 2.99 -4.20 16.55
N LEU A 16 3.25 -3.16 15.75
CA LEU A 16 2.26 -2.64 14.82
C LEU A 16 2.07 -3.59 13.64
N LEU A 17 3.17 -4.11 13.07
CA LEU A 17 3.11 -5.02 11.92
C LEU A 17 2.29 -6.28 12.21
N THR A 18 2.41 -6.85 13.40
CA THR A 18 1.66 -8.07 13.78
C THR A 18 0.18 -7.83 14.04
N ASN A 19 -0.22 -6.59 14.34
CA ASN A 19 -1.61 -6.23 14.65
C ASN A 19 -2.35 -5.60 13.46
N LEU A 20 -1.64 -5.18 12.41
CA LEU A 20 -2.26 -4.71 11.18
C LEU A 20 -2.83 -5.89 10.42
N GLN A 21 -4.16 -5.93 10.32
CA GLN A 21 -4.88 -6.98 9.62
C GLN A 21 -4.53 -6.96 8.13
N SER A 22 -4.83 -5.86 7.44
CA SER A 22 -4.61 -5.74 5.99
C SER A 22 -3.40 -4.87 5.69
N SER A 23 -2.77 -5.13 4.55
CA SER A 23 -1.62 -4.37 4.09
C SER A 23 -1.69 -4.07 2.59
N CYS A 24 -0.98 -3.02 2.22
CA CYS A 24 -0.87 -2.53 0.85
C CYS A 24 0.62 -2.39 0.53
N LEU A 25 1.07 -2.96 -0.59
CA LEU A 25 2.45 -2.81 -1.06
C LEU A 25 2.49 -2.25 -2.48
N LEU A 26 3.09 -1.07 -2.61
CA LEU A 26 3.43 -0.43 -3.87
C LEU A 26 4.80 -0.92 -4.36
N ARG A 27 5.21 -0.46 -5.55
CA ARG A 27 6.53 -0.75 -6.13
C ARG A 27 7.66 -0.54 -5.11
N THR A 28 8.47 -1.56 -4.89
CA THR A 28 9.69 -1.49 -4.07
C THR A 28 10.69 -2.54 -4.53
N SER A 29 11.98 -2.23 -4.36
CA SER A 29 13.09 -3.19 -4.51
C SER A 29 13.53 -3.79 -3.17
N SER A 30 12.93 -3.35 -2.05
CA SER A 30 13.30 -3.83 -0.71
C SER A 30 12.64 -5.18 -0.43
N GLN A 31 13.44 -6.23 -0.36
CA GLN A 31 12.97 -7.56 0.06
C GLN A 31 12.33 -7.52 1.45
N PHE A 32 12.90 -6.71 2.35
CA PHE A 32 12.38 -6.57 3.70
C PHE A 32 10.97 -5.99 3.71
N ASN A 33 10.71 -4.97 2.87
CA ASN A 33 9.37 -4.40 2.73
C ASN A 33 8.39 -5.44 2.15
N ILE A 34 8.82 -6.21 1.14
CA ILE A 34 7.98 -7.25 0.51
C ILE A 34 7.58 -8.29 1.56
N ASN A 35 8.56 -8.87 2.25
CA ASN A 35 8.36 -9.94 3.21
C ASN A 35 7.46 -9.51 4.38
N ASN A 36 7.67 -8.30 4.91
CA ASN A 36 6.91 -7.83 6.08
C ASN A 36 5.51 -7.30 5.72
N ALA A 37 5.30 -6.82 4.50
CA ALA A 37 3.98 -6.32 4.10
C ALA A 37 3.07 -7.45 3.63
N ILE A 38 3.54 -8.28 2.70
CA ILE A 38 2.67 -9.18 1.94
C ILE A 38 3.12 -10.64 1.92
N GLY A 39 4.31 -10.97 2.44
CA GLY A 39 4.81 -12.34 2.54
C GLY A 39 5.88 -12.68 1.51
N LEU A 40 6.03 -13.96 1.17
CA LEU A 40 7.10 -14.46 0.30
C LEU A 40 6.95 -13.96 -1.13
N GLN A 41 8.06 -13.50 -1.72
CA GLN A 41 8.10 -12.97 -3.09
C GLN A 41 7.63 -13.99 -4.14
N GLU A 42 7.92 -15.27 -3.95
CA GLU A 42 7.55 -16.34 -4.88
C GLU A 42 6.02 -16.44 -5.04
N GLU A 43 5.28 -16.45 -3.92
CA GLU A 43 3.80 -16.44 -3.92
C GLU A 43 3.23 -15.20 -4.63
N ILE A 44 3.97 -14.10 -4.60
CA ILE A 44 3.56 -12.84 -5.21
C ILE A 44 3.77 -12.88 -6.72
N GLU A 45 4.92 -13.40 -7.17
CA GLU A 45 5.25 -13.49 -8.59
C GLU A 45 4.27 -14.41 -9.35
N GLU A 46 3.72 -15.44 -8.70
CA GLU A 46 2.65 -16.28 -9.26
C GLU A 46 1.38 -15.46 -9.59
N ILE A 47 1.02 -14.53 -8.70
CA ILE A 47 -0.18 -13.70 -8.83
C ILE A 47 0.05 -12.57 -9.82
N THR A 48 1.23 -11.95 -9.76
CA THR A 48 1.51 -10.70 -10.48
C THR A 48 2.08 -10.93 -11.87
N ARG A 49 2.68 -12.11 -12.12
CA ARG A 49 3.48 -12.44 -13.31
C ARG A 49 4.64 -11.47 -13.59
N THR A 50 4.98 -10.62 -12.62
CA THR A 50 6.05 -9.63 -12.70
C THR A 50 6.57 -9.30 -11.31
N ARG A 51 7.86 -9.00 -11.22
CA ARG A 51 8.48 -8.66 -9.94
C ARG A 51 7.91 -7.34 -9.40
N VAL A 52 7.74 -7.24 -8.08
CA VAL A 52 7.23 -6.02 -7.40
C VAL A 52 8.07 -4.78 -7.75
N GLN A 53 9.38 -4.93 -7.92
CA GLN A 53 10.28 -3.85 -8.33
C GLN A 53 10.02 -3.29 -9.75
N ASN A 54 9.31 -4.06 -10.59
CA ASN A 54 8.99 -3.72 -11.98
C ASN A 54 7.53 -3.25 -12.12
N PHE A 55 6.83 -3.04 -11.01
CA PHE A 55 5.46 -2.56 -11.06
C PHE A 55 5.35 -1.22 -11.78
N PRO A 56 4.37 -1.05 -12.70
CA PRO A 56 4.06 0.26 -13.24
C PRO A 56 3.58 1.19 -12.12
N LYS A 57 3.62 2.50 -12.39
CA LYS A 57 3.15 3.50 -11.43
C LYS A 57 1.71 3.18 -10.99
N ASP A 58 1.43 3.40 -9.71
CA ASP A 58 0.10 3.22 -9.11
C ASP A 58 -0.39 1.75 -9.12
N ARG A 59 0.48 0.79 -9.42
CA ARG A 59 0.21 -0.65 -9.25
C ARG A 59 0.54 -1.07 -7.81
N MET A 60 -0.38 -1.81 -7.20
CA MET A 60 -0.28 -2.19 -5.79
C MET A 60 -0.79 -3.62 -5.57
N ILE A 61 -0.20 -4.32 -4.62
CA ILE A 61 -0.77 -5.54 -4.06
C ILE A 61 -1.49 -5.17 -2.77
N PHE A 62 -2.74 -5.61 -2.65
CA PHE A 62 -3.48 -5.59 -1.41
C PHE A 62 -3.51 -7.00 -0.81
N LYS A 63 -3.13 -7.14 0.46
CA LYS A 63 -3.32 -8.37 1.23
C LYS A 63 -4.48 -8.17 2.20
N HIS A 64 -5.49 -9.00 2.06
CA HIS A 64 -6.62 -9.03 2.98
C HIS A 64 -6.22 -9.72 4.29
N GLY A 65 -6.53 -9.09 5.43
CA GLY A 65 -6.05 -9.57 6.72
C GLY A 65 -6.65 -10.85 7.25
N LEU A 66 -7.90 -11.15 6.91
CA LEU A 66 -8.59 -12.34 7.42
C LEU A 66 -8.34 -13.57 6.55
N THR A 67 -8.36 -13.39 5.23
CA THR A 67 -8.24 -14.49 4.26
C THR A 67 -6.80 -14.69 3.80
N SER A 68 -5.90 -13.74 4.07
CA SER A 68 -4.55 -13.67 3.47
C SER A 68 -4.55 -13.65 1.94
N GLU A 69 -5.69 -13.40 1.31
CA GLU A 69 -5.81 -13.26 -0.13
C GLU A 69 -5.02 -12.04 -0.59
N LYS A 70 -4.28 -12.20 -1.69
CA LYS A 70 -3.46 -11.15 -2.28
C LYS A 70 -4.04 -10.79 -3.64
N ILE A 71 -4.39 -9.52 -3.81
CA ILE A 71 -5.02 -9.01 -5.02
C ILE A 71 -4.11 -7.96 -5.64
N LEU A 72 -3.80 -8.14 -6.92
CA LEU A 72 -3.07 -7.14 -7.68
C LEU A 72 -4.05 -6.14 -8.29
N LEU A 73 -3.86 -4.86 -7.99
CA LEU A 73 -4.80 -3.81 -8.36
C LEU A 73 -4.09 -2.55 -8.85
N GLN A 74 -4.81 -1.79 -9.66
CA GLN A 74 -4.38 -0.48 -10.15
C GLN A 74 -5.10 0.59 -9.34
N THR A 75 -4.35 1.42 -8.62
CA THR A 75 -4.93 2.49 -7.80
C THR A 75 -5.29 3.69 -8.67
N PRO A 76 -6.39 4.41 -8.35
CA PRO A 76 -6.74 5.63 -9.06
C PRO A 76 -5.67 6.71 -8.83
N TYR A 77 -5.35 7.45 -9.88
CA TYR A 77 -4.48 8.62 -9.78
C TYR A 77 -5.31 9.84 -9.37
N LEU A 78 -4.92 10.46 -8.26
CA LEU A 78 -5.48 11.74 -7.82
C LEU A 78 -4.45 12.85 -8.13
N SER A 79 -4.79 13.74 -9.06
CA SER A 79 -3.97 14.93 -9.31
C SER A 79 -4.03 15.90 -8.12
N GLN A 80 -2.99 16.69 -7.94
CA GLN A 80 -2.93 17.69 -6.87
C GLN A 80 -4.04 18.76 -7.01
N GLU A 81 -4.40 19.16 -8.24
CA GLU A 81 -5.50 20.09 -8.51
C GLU A 81 -6.85 19.54 -8.02
N LEU A 82 -7.22 18.33 -8.45
CA LEU A 82 -8.42 17.65 -7.97
C LEU A 82 -8.44 17.50 -6.44
N GLN A 83 -7.29 17.21 -5.82
CA GLN A 83 -7.18 17.16 -4.37
C GLN A 83 -7.48 18.52 -3.71
N TYR A 84 -6.99 19.63 -4.28
CA TYR A 84 -7.29 20.97 -3.79
C TYR A 84 -8.78 21.32 -3.93
N ASP A 85 -9.39 20.97 -5.05
CA ASP A 85 -10.83 21.18 -5.27
C ASP A 85 -11.67 20.43 -4.24
N MET A 86 -11.33 19.16 -3.97
CA MET A 86 -11.97 18.37 -2.92
C MET A 86 -11.84 19.04 -1.55
N ILE A 87 -10.63 19.47 -1.17
CA ILE A 87 -10.39 20.15 0.11
C ILE A 87 -11.22 21.44 0.22
N LYS A 88 -11.27 22.24 -0.85
CA LYS A 88 -12.06 23.49 -0.89
C LYS A 88 -13.55 23.20 -0.72
N TYR A 89 -14.07 22.20 -1.44
CA TYR A 89 -15.46 21.77 -1.33
C TYR A 89 -15.82 21.37 0.10
N PHE A 90 -15.05 20.47 0.73
CA PHE A 90 -15.33 20.01 2.09
C PHE A 90 -15.23 21.13 3.14
N ARG A 91 -14.26 22.05 3.01
CA ARG A 91 -14.17 23.22 3.90
C ARG A 91 -15.36 24.16 3.78
N SER A 92 -15.88 24.35 2.58
CA SER A 92 -17.07 25.19 2.34
C SER A 92 -18.34 24.61 2.96
N TRP A 93 -18.38 23.29 3.16
CA TRP A 93 -19.51 22.59 3.77
C TRP A 93 -19.44 22.59 5.29
N ILE A 94 -18.24 22.44 5.88
CA ILE A 94 -18.04 22.46 7.34
C ILE A 94 -18.24 23.86 7.95
N ASN A 95 -17.95 24.92 7.18
CA ASN A 95 -18.07 26.31 7.66
C ASN A 95 -19.46 26.93 7.39
N LYS A 96 -20.46 26.12 7.03
CA LYS A 96 -21.88 26.52 6.94
C LYS A 96 -22.62 26.09 8.19
#